data_AF-A0A1Z5JHC0-F1
#
_entry.id   AF-A0A1Z5JHC0-F1
#
_cell.length_a   1.000
_cell.length_b   1.000
_cell.length_c   1.000
_cell.angle_alpha   90.00
_cell.angle_beta   90.00
_cell.angle_gamma   90.00
#
_symmetry.space_group_name_H-M   'P 1'
#
loop_
_entity.id
_entity.type
_entity.pdbx_description
1 polymer ?
#
loop_
_entity_poly.entity_id
_entity_poly.type
_entity_poly.pdbx_seq_one_letter_code
_entity_poly.pdbx_strand_id
1 'polypeptide(L)'
;MKITNYAIVFATLPTLTGGARHSSCKPFTEIYADGTELCEKMFSDAFVVVPDDQPAYHMWFFDTDNNPNDQVTRDIFGTEPLEECNVQYFHKDVPSPEGDDMGECHPWKQRSCCHGSTVASAEELKTLYGGGPDKCGIMSDACERFFIFEYCFYECEPSVGLFRKFNDNQTDHPDFNTWQLYQMPMKKSYCDAWFDACKNDFYSQESFSPEEPKEVNKLGISMGVMGVLFFVLCVFSAFLVHRERSGKPMFGTSKSVPPAEGNVGI
;
A
#
# COMPACT_ATOMS: atom_id res chain seq x y z
N MET A 1 -13.61 53.69 34.72
CA MET A 1 -13.58 52.26 35.08
C MET A 1 -13.44 51.47 33.77
N LYS A 2 -12.21 51.07 33.40
CA LYS A 2 -11.95 50.28 32.18
C LYS A 2 -11.61 48.86 32.63
N ILE A 3 -12.43 47.90 32.23
CA ILE A 3 -12.22 46.48 32.50
C ILE A 3 -11.40 45.95 31.33
N THR A 4 -10.17 45.55 31.59
CA THR A 4 -9.27 44.94 30.60
C THR A 4 -9.54 43.43 30.60
N ASN A 5 -10.07 42.91 29.50
CA ASN A 5 -10.24 41.47 29.29
C ASN A 5 -8.88 40.82 29.02
N TYR A 6 -8.46 39.92 29.90
CA TYR A 6 -7.36 38.99 29.62
C TYR A 6 -7.92 37.79 28.85
N ALA A 7 -7.53 37.65 27.58
CA ALA A 7 -7.76 36.44 26.81
C ALA A 7 -6.78 35.37 27.28
N ILE A 8 -7.28 34.29 27.89
CA ILE A 8 -6.50 33.10 28.23
C ILE A 8 -6.35 32.29 26.93
N VAL A 9 -5.15 32.27 26.38
CA VAL A 9 -4.79 31.40 25.26
C VAL A 9 -4.55 30.00 25.83
N PHE A 10 -5.48 29.08 25.60
CA PHE A 10 -5.24 27.66 25.84
C PHE A 10 -4.31 27.14 24.74
N ALA A 11 -3.05 26.89 25.11
CA ALA A 11 -2.14 26.13 24.27
C ALA A 11 -2.65 24.67 24.22
N THR A 12 -3.32 24.32 23.12
CA THR A 12 -3.63 22.93 22.82
C THR A 12 -2.32 22.21 22.52
N LEU A 13 -1.87 21.35 23.43
CA LEU A 13 -0.82 20.38 23.13
C LEU A 13 -1.27 19.55 21.93
N PRO A 14 -0.44 19.40 20.88
CA PRO A 14 -0.75 18.46 19.82
C PRO A 14 -0.83 17.08 20.45
N THR A 15 -2.04 16.52 20.48
CA THR A 15 -2.23 15.11 20.73
C THR A 15 -1.44 14.36 19.67
N LEU A 16 -0.32 13.75 20.06
CA LEU A 16 0.33 12.69 19.31
C LEU A 16 -0.67 11.55 19.18
N THR A 17 -1.55 11.63 18.19
CA THR A 17 -2.29 10.49 17.68
C THR A 17 -1.30 9.64 16.90
N GLY A 18 -0.39 8.98 17.61
CA GLY A 18 0.34 7.84 17.07
C GLY A 18 -0.67 6.73 16.87
N GLY A 19 -1.33 6.74 15.71
CA GLY A 19 -2.11 5.58 15.26
C GLY A 19 -1.19 4.36 15.33
N ALA A 20 -1.69 3.26 15.89
CA ALA A 20 -0.93 2.02 15.93
C ALA A 20 -0.58 1.62 14.47
N ARG A 21 0.71 1.57 14.15
CA ARG A 21 1.19 1.10 12.85
C ARG A 21 0.88 -0.39 12.69
N HIS A 22 0.73 -0.85 11.45
CA HIS A 22 0.54 -2.27 11.17
C HIS A 22 1.69 -3.11 11.75
N SER A 23 1.41 -4.33 12.19
CA SER A 23 2.39 -5.16 12.91
C SER A 23 3.61 -5.56 12.06
N SER A 24 3.50 -5.53 10.74
CA SER A 24 4.61 -5.78 9.81
C SER A 24 5.56 -4.59 9.64
N CYS A 25 5.15 -3.39 10.08
CA CYS A 25 5.94 -2.17 9.91
C CYS A 25 7.10 -2.11 10.91
N LYS A 26 8.31 -2.04 10.38
CA LYS A 26 9.55 -1.96 11.17
C LYS A 26 10.45 -0.83 10.68
N PRO A 27 11.32 -0.27 11.52
CA PRO A 27 12.38 0.61 11.06
C PRO A 27 13.26 -0.08 10.02
N PHE A 28 13.77 0.65 9.03
CA PHE A 28 14.70 0.08 8.02
C PHE A 28 15.89 -0.65 8.65
N THR A 29 16.40 -0.15 9.77
CA THR A 29 17.53 -0.75 10.52
C THR A 29 17.21 -2.10 11.18
N GLU A 30 15.93 -2.46 11.31
CA GLU A 30 15.50 -3.79 11.75
C GLU A 30 15.21 -4.74 10.58
N ILE A 31 15.12 -4.19 9.36
CA ILE A 31 14.81 -4.93 8.13
C ILE A 31 16.10 -5.27 7.37
N TYR A 32 17.03 -4.31 7.31
CA TYR A 32 18.31 -4.40 6.61
C TYR A 32 19.44 -3.95 7.55
N ALA A 33 20.54 -4.67 7.53
CA ALA A 33 21.73 -4.39 8.33
C ALA A 33 22.49 -3.16 7.82
N ASP A 34 22.57 -2.98 6.49
CA ASP A 34 23.24 -1.87 5.83
C ASP A 34 22.71 -1.66 4.39
N GLY A 35 23.35 -0.75 3.64
CA GLY A 35 23.01 -0.50 2.23
C GLY A 35 23.18 -1.70 1.32
N THR A 36 24.14 -2.59 1.61
CA THR A 36 24.34 -3.81 0.81
C THR A 36 23.14 -4.73 0.94
N GLU A 37 22.73 -5.04 2.18
CA GLU A 37 21.56 -5.88 2.40
C GLU A 37 20.27 -5.22 1.87
N LEU A 38 20.14 -3.89 1.97
CA LEU A 38 19.00 -3.16 1.40
C LEU A 38 18.87 -3.43 -0.10
N CYS A 39 19.91 -3.18 -0.89
CA CYS A 39 19.86 -3.35 -2.34
C CYS A 39 19.70 -4.82 -2.76
N GLU A 40 20.37 -5.76 -2.07
CA GLU A 40 20.36 -7.18 -2.42
C GLU A 40 19.14 -7.96 -1.90
N LYS A 41 18.24 -7.32 -1.15
CA LYS A 41 17.07 -8.00 -0.56
C LYS A 41 15.75 -7.30 -0.81
N MET A 42 15.70 -5.96 -0.89
CA MET A 42 14.43 -5.23 -1.07
C MET A 42 13.68 -5.68 -2.32
N PHE A 43 14.41 -5.94 -3.41
CA PHE A 43 13.87 -6.39 -4.68
C PHE A 43 14.31 -7.82 -5.02
N SER A 44 14.38 -8.69 -4.00
CA SER A 44 14.89 -10.06 -4.14
C SER A 44 16.29 -10.06 -4.76
N ASP A 45 16.56 -10.91 -5.76
CA ASP A 45 17.88 -11.05 -6.39
C ASP A 45 18.08 -10.09 -7.59
N ALA A 46 17.31 -9.00 -7.68
CA ALA A 46 17.41 -8.04 -8.79
C ALA A 46 18.78 -7.38 -8.88
N PHE A 47 19.37 -7.07 -7.73
CA PHE A 47 20.61 -6.31 -7.62
C PHE A 47 21.68 -7.08 -6.86
N VAL A 48 22.94 -6.85 -7.24
CA VAL A 48 24.12 -7.26 -6.48
C VAL A 48 24.97 -6.03 -6.21
N VAL A 49 25.47 -5.86 -5.00
CA VAL A 49 26.30 -4.69 -4.68
C VAL A 49 27.76 -4.97 -4.97
N VAL A 50 28.41 -4.05 -5.67
CA VAL A 50 29.84 -4.15 -6.00
C VAL A 50 30.58 -2.88 -5.58
N PRO A 51 31.91 -2.96 -5.33
CA PRO A 51 32.74 -1.80 -5.04
C PRO A 51 32.64 -0.70 -6.11
N ASP A 52 32.75 0.56 -5.68
CA ASP A 52 32.57 1.73 -6.55
C ASP A 52 33.61 1.85 -7.68
N ASP A 53 34.76 1.18 -7.54
CA ASP A 53 35.84 1.12 -8.52
C ASP A 53 35.61 0.05 -9.61
N GLN A 54 34.51 -0.70 -9.53
CA GLN A 54 34.05 -1.62 -10.56
C GLN A 54 32.95 -0.99 -11.44
N PRO A 55 32.75 -1.51 -12.66
CA PRO A 55 31.60 -1.16 -13.49
C PRO A 55 30.29 -1.48 -12.74
N ALA A 56 29.54 -0.44 -12.39
CA ALA A 56 28.38 -0.54 -11.53
C ALA A 56 27.42 0.61 -11.78
N TYR A 57 26.13 0.28 -11.81
CA TYR A 57 25.04 1.20 -12.07
C TYR A 57 24.65 2.00 -10.83
N HIS A 58 23.95 3.08 -11.07
CA HIS A 58 23.19 3.83 -10.07
C HIS A 58 21.85 4.25 -10.67
N MET A 59 20.85 4.46 -9.80
CA MET A 59 19.47 4.68 -10.24
C MET A 59 19.15 6.17 -10.45
N TRP A 60 20.13 7.07 -10.35
CA TRP A 60 19.94 8.49 -10.68
C TRP A 60 21.27 9.23 -10.83
N PHE A 61 21.30 10.28 -11.65
CA PHE A 61 22.48 11.10 -11.92
C PHE A 61 22.12 12.54 -12.37
N PHE A 62 23.06 13.47 -12.20
CA PHE A 62 22.85 14.89 -12.54
C PHE A 62 23.08 15.22 -14.02
N ASP A 63 23.91 14.46 -14.72
CA ASP A 63 24.24 14.73 -16.12
C ASP A 63 23.09 14.27 -17.03
N THR A 64 22.28 15.23 -17.51
CA THR A 64 21.14 14.92 -18.39
C THR A 64 21.52 14.78 -19.86
N ASP A 65 22.77 15.10 -20.20
CA ASP A 65 23.27 15.06 -21.58
C ASP A 65 24.03 13.76 -21.83
N ASN A 66 24.66 13.19 -20.78
CA ASN A 66 25.37 11.91 -20.85
C ASN A 66 24.92 10.99 -19.72
N ASN A 67 24.24 9.91 -20.08
CA ASN A 67 23.90 8.85 -19.13
C ASN A 67 25.18 8.07 -18.75
N PRO A 68 25.67 8.15 -17.50
CA PRO A 68 26.86 7.42 -17.06
C PRO A 68 26.67 5.90 -17.10
N ASN A 69 25.44 5.40 -17.00
CA ASN A 69 25.13 3.97 -17.11
C ASN A 69 25.43 3.40 -18.50
N ASP A 70 25.42 4.23 -19.56
CA ASP A 70 25.81 3.78 -20.90
C ASP A 70 27.29 3.34 -20.93
N GLN A 71 28.16 3.99 -20.16
CA GLN A 71 29.56 3.58 -20.06
C GLN A 71 29.70 2.28 -19.25
N VAL A 72 28.94 2.14 -18.17
CA VAL A 72 28.91 0.90 -17.38
C VAL A 72 28.48 -0.28 -18.26
N THR A 73 27.45 -0.09 -19.08
CA THR A 73 26.99 -1.10 -20.05
C THR A 73 28.09 -1.48 -21.05
N ARG A 74 28.81 -0.50 -21.60
CA ARG A 74 29.97 -0.76 -22.46
C ARG A 74 31.06 -1.56 -21.74
N ASP A 75 31.36 -1.22 -20.49
CA ASP A 75 32.43 -1.87 -19.72
C ASP A 75 32.09 -3.33 -19.36
N ILE A 76 30.81 -3.65 -19.11
CA ILE A 76 30.37 -5.00 -18.74
C ILE A 76 30.15 -5.88 -19.97
N PHE A 77 29.48 -5.37 -21.00
CA PHE A 77 29.00 -6.18 -22.13
C PHE A 77 29.79 -5.97 -23.43
N GLY A 78 30.60 -4.91 -23.52
CA GLY A 78 31.30 -4.55 -24.76
C GLY A 78 30.37 -4.11 -25.89
N THR A 79 29.14 -3.70 -25.57
CA THR A 79 28.12 -3.29 -26.54
C THR A 79 27.89 -1.79 -26.51
N GLU A 80 27.61 -1.21 -27.68
CA GLU A 80 27.10 0.15 -27.81
C GLU A 80 25.74 0.32 -27.12
N PRO A 81 25.27 1.56 -26.90
CA PRO A 81 23.97 1.82 -26.30
C PRO A 81 22.85 1.02 -26.99
N LEU A 82 22.02 0.35 -26.18
CA LEU A 82 20.95 -0.53 -26.67
C LEU A 82 19.93 0.22 -27.53
N GLU A 83 19.49 -0.44 -28.60
CA GLU A 83 18.47 0.07 -29.54
C GLU A 83 17.07 -0.47 -29.22
N GLU A 84 16.93 -1.29 -28.17
CA GLU A 84 15.68 -1.94 -27.78
C GLU A 84 15.43 -1.79 -26.28
N CYS A 85 14.17 -1.57 -25.93
CA CYS A 85 13.69 -1.52 -24.55
C CYS A 85 13.17 -2.89 -24.16
N ASN A 86 14.05 -3.66 -23.53
CA ASN A 86 13.88 -5.09 -23.34
C ASN A 86 13.22 -5.43 -21.98
N VAL A 87 12.21 -4.65 -21.59
CA VAL A 87 11.52 -4.69 -20.28
C VAL A 87 9.99 -4.71 -20.46
N GLN A 88 9.27 -5.17 -19.44
CA GLN A 88 7.79 -5.22 -19.43
C GLN A 88 7.23 -4.15 -18.49
N TYR A 89 5.93 -3.85 -18.67
CA TYR A 89 5.08 -2.79 -18.06
C TYR A 89 4.74 -1.67 -19.05
N PHE A 90 5.28 -0.47 -18.85
CA PHE A 90 4.88 0.76 -19.54
C PHE A 90 5.97 1.28 -20.49
N HIS A 91 6.90 0.41 -20.86
CA HIS A 91 8.03 0.71 -21.72
C HIS A 91 7.62 0.82 -23.19
N LYS A 92 8.35 1.68 -23.92
CA LYS A 92 8.40 1.71 -25.38
C LYS A 92 9.10 0.47 -25.91
N ASP A 93 9.05 0.26 -27.24
CA ASP A 93 9.84 -0.80 -27.89
C ASP A 93 11.31 -0.39 -28.09
N VAL A 94 11.57 0.90 -28.33
CA VAL A 94 12.89 1.45 -28.64
C VAL A 94 13.17 2.72 -27.84
N PRO A 95 14.42 2.95 -27.39
CA PRO A 95 14.75 4.18 -26.69
C PRO A 95 14.59 5.41 -27.58
N SER A 96 14.02 6.47 -27.04
CA SER A 96 13.87 7.74 -27.76
C SER A 96 13.90 8.94 -26.82
N PRO A 97 14.16 10.17 -27.31
CA PRO A 97 14.00 11.39 -26.51
C PRO A 97 12.53 11.61 -26.11
N GLU A 98 12.31 12.15 -24.90
CA GLU A 98 10.99 12.50 -24.36
C GLU A 98 10.85 13.99 -23.98
N GLY A 99 11.96 14.73 -23.89
CA GLY A 99 11.97 16.15 -23.56
C GLY A 99 11.99 16.45 -22.06
N ASP A 100 11.78 17.72 -21.69
CA ASP A 100 12.03 18.21 -20.32
C ASP A 100 10.91 17.90 -19.31
N ASP A 101 9.78 17.34 -19.76
CA ASP A 101 8.57 17.12 -18.93
C ASP A 101 8.60 15.79 -18.14
N MET A 102 9.78 15.23 -17.85
CA MET A 102 9.95 13.92 -17.21
C MET A 102 10.06 13.96 -15.67
N GLY A 103 9.76 15.10 -15.04
CA GLY A 103 9.84 15.25 -13.59
C GLY A 103 11.20 14.83 -13.02
N GLU A 104 11.20 13.96 -12.00
CA GLU A 104 12.43 13.42 -11.40
C GLU A 104 13.20 12.45 -12.34
N CYS A 105 12.54 11.93 -13.38
CA CYS A 105 13.15 11.04 -14.38
C CYS A 105 13.82 11.81 -15.53
N HIS A 106 13.97 13.13 -15.42
CA HIS A 106 14.67 13.97 -16.39
C HIS A 106 16.10 13.54 -16.78
N PRO A 107 16.87 12.76 -15.98
CA PRO A 107 18.19 12.30 -16.43
C PRO A 107 18.16 11.47 -17.73
N TRP A 108 17.04 10.83 -18.06
CA TRP A 108 16.87 10.03 -19.29
C TRP A 108 16.23 10.78 -20.46
N LYS A 109 16.03 12.10 -20.37
CA LYS A 109 15.27 12.88 -21.37
C LYS A 109 15.72 12.77 -22.82
N GLN A 110 17.01 12.55 -23.04
CA GLN A 110 17.59 12.43 -24.38
C GLN A 110 17.41 11.02 -24.96
N ARG A 111 17.27 10.01 -24.11
CA ARG A 111 17.14 8.60 -24.50
C ARG A 111 16.59 7.77 -23.34
N SER A 112 15.29 7.49 -23.38
CA SER A 112 14.58 6.72 -22.36
C SER A 112 13.78 5.56 -22.97
N CYS A 113 13.51 4.56 -22.15
CA CYS A 113 12.52 3.51 -22.44
C CYS A 113 11.10 3.82 -21.93
N CYS A 114 10.94 4.81 -21.08
CA CYS A 114 9.64 5.26 -20.59
C CYS A 114 9.03 6.32 -21.51
N HIS A 115 7.71 6.50 -21.42
CA HIS A 115 7.03 7.70 -21.94
C HIS A 115 7.09 8.82 -20.90
N GLY A 116 7.41 10.05 -21.32
CA GLY A 116 7.48 11.21 -20.42
C GLY A 116 6.16 11.45 -19.68
N SER A 117 5.03 11.19 -20.34
CA SER A 117 3.70 11.28 -19.73
C SER A 117 3.44 10.24 -18.63
N THR A 118 4.13 9.11 -18.64
CA THR A 118 4.01 8.08 -17.58
C THR A 118 4.77 8.48 -16.33
N VAL A 119 5.79 9.33 -16.48
CA VAL A 119 6.74 9.69 -15.42
C VAL A 119 6.74 11.20 -15.10
N ALA A 120 5.69 11.92 -15.48
CA ALA A 120 5.64 13.38 -15.41
C ALA A 120 5.68 13.91 -13.96
N SER A 121 5.31 13.10 -12.97
CA SER A 121 5.39 13.45 -11.55
C SER A 121 5.66 12.25 -10.64
N ALA A 122 6.20 12.51 -9.45
CA ALA A 122 6.38 11.50 -8.41
C ALA A 122 5.04 10.86 -7.97
N GLU A 123 3.93 11.60 -8.02
CA GLU A 123 2.62 11.08 -7.66
C GLU A 123 2.10 10.08 -8.69
N GLU A 124 2.30 10.34 -9.99
CA GLU A 124 1.96 9.40 -11.07
C GLU A 124 2.81 8.14 -10.99
N LEU A 125 4.12 8.27 -10.76
CA LEU A 125 5.00 7.12 -10.52
C LEU A 125 4.52 6.30 -9.33
N LYS A 126 4.26 6.93 -8.18
CA LYS A 126 3.73 6.21 -7.01
C LYS A 126 2.43 5.49 -7.33
N THR A 127 1.53 6.12 -8.07
CA THR A 127 0.25 5.52 -8.49
C THR A 127 0.48 4.27 -9.35
N LEU A 128 1.45 4.32 -10.27
CA LEU A 128 1.87 3.19 -11.10
C LEU A 128 2.28 1.99 -10.25
N TYR A 129 2.98 2.25 -9.15
CA TYR A 129 3.50 1.26 -8.20
C TYR A 129 2.61 1.06 -6.96
N GLY A 130 1.30 1.17 -7.13
CA GLY A 130 0.34 0.81 -6.06
C GLY A 130 0.25 1.85 -4.93
N GLY A 131 0.51 3.12 -5.22
CA GLY A 131 0.40 4.25 -4.30
C GLY A 131 1.62 4.47 -3.43
N GLY A 132 2.82 4.12 -3.89
CA GLY A 132 4.09 4.50 -3.25
C GLY A 132 4.54 3.66 -2.03
N PRO A 133 5.75 3.95 -1.51
CA PRO A 133 6.44 3.14 -0.51
C PRO A 133 5.99 3.39 0.96
N ASP A 134 5.18 4.41 1.22
CA ASP A 134 4.81 4.93 2.54
C ASP A 134 3.64 4.17 3.22
N LYS A 135 3.59 2.85 3.05
CA LYS A 135 2.53 2.00 3.64
C LYS A 135 2.55 1.92 5.16
N CYS A 136 3.67 2.30 5.77
CA CYS A 136 3.89 2.30 7.22
C CYS A 136 3.74 3.69 7.87
N GLY A 137 3.09 4.61 7.16
CA GLY A 137 2.96 6.02 7.50
C GLY A 137 3.90 6.88 6.67
N ILE A 138 3.83 8.20 6.89
CA ILE A 138 4.60 9.19 6.13
C ILE A 138 6.09 8.86 6.20
N MET A 139 6.67 8.59 5.03
CA MET A 139 8.10 8.40 4.80
C MET A 139 8.77 9.77 4.68
N SER A 140 10.04 9.88 5.08
CA SER A 140 10.81 11.10 4.88
C SER A 140 11.06 11.35 3.40
N ASP A 141 11.03 12.63 2.99
CA ASP A 141 11.31 13.03 1.59
C ASP A 141 12.65 12.48 1.08
N ALA A 142 13.65 12.40 1.96
CA ALA A 142 14.97 11.87 1.61
C ALA A 142 14.90 10.37 1.24
N CYS A 143 14.15 9.58 2.01
CA CYS A 143 13.96 8.17 1.74
C CYS A 143 13.04 7.92 0.53
N GLU A 144 11.90 8.63 0.46
CA GLU A 144 10.94 8.51 -0.66
C GLU A 144 11.61 8.78 -2.00
N ARG A 145 12.51 9.76 -2.06
CA ARG A 145 13.19 10.13 -3.31
C ARG A 145 14.01 8.97 -3.90
N PHE A 146 14.62 8.10 -3.08
CA PHE A 146 15.32 6.93 -3.61
C PHE A 146 14.38 5.90 -4.23
N PHE A 147 13.15 5.75 -3.73
CA PHE A 147 12.14 4.92 -4.39
C PHE A 147 11.70 5.54 -5.71
N ILE A 148 11.55 6.87 -5.78
CA ILE A 148 11.26 7.56 -7.04
C ILE A 148 12.41 7.34 -8.05
N PHE A 149 13.65 7.39 -7.60
CA PHE A 149 14.81 7.08 -8.44
C PHE A 149 14.80 5.65 -8.97
N GLU A 150 14.44 4.67 -8.14
CA GLU A 150 14.28 3.29 -8.57
C GLU A 150 13.18 3.13 -9.62
N TYR A 151 12.00 3.77 -9.43
CA TYR A 151 10.93 3.77 -10.43
C TYR A 151 11.40 4.39 -11.75
N CYS A 152 12.07 5.54 -11.71
CA CYS A 152 12.63 6.18 -12.90
C CYS A 152 13.63 5.26 -13.61
N PHE A 153 14.52 4.63 -12.84
CA PHE A 153 15.53 3.75 -13.38
C PHE A 153 14.88 2.54 -14.07
N TYR A 154 13.95 1.85 -13.40
CA TYR A 154 13.28 0.69 -13.96
C TYR A 154 12.47 1.05 -15.23
N GLU A 155 11.77 2.17 -15.24
CA GLU A 155 10.94 2.59 -16.38
C GLU A 155 11.78 3.15 -17.54
N CYS A 156 12.84 3.91 -17.25
CA CYS A 156 13.49 4.75 -18.26
C CYS A 156 14.86 4.25 -18.72
N GLU A 157 15.62 3.50 -17.92
CA GLU A 157 16.97 3.09 -18.26
C GLU A 157 16.99 1.95 -19.30
N PRO A 158 17.57 2.16 -20.50
CA PRO A 158 17.65 1.09 -21.51
C PRO A 158 18.42 -0.13 -21.03
N SER A 159 19.48 0.06 -20.23
CA SER A 159 20.39 -1.00 -19.79
C SER A 159 19.73 -2.05 -18.89
N VAL A 160 18.61 -1.72 -18.25
CA VAL A 160 17.84 -2.62 -17.38
C VAL A 160 17.45 -3.90 -18.13
N GLY A 161 17.12 -3.80 -19.42
CA GLY A 161 16.73 -4.95 -20.24
C GLY A 161 17.82 -6.03 -20.42
N LEU A 162 19.10 -5.72 -20.17
CA LEU A 162 20.20 -6.70 -20.23
C LEU A 162 20.27 -7.63 -19.02
N PHE A 163 19.65 -7.24 -17.92
CA PHE A 163 19.69 -7.98 -16.65
C PHE A 163 18.40 -8.76 -16.39
N ARG A 164 17.57 -8.97 -17.41
CA ARG A 164 16.33 -9.72 -17.27
C ARG A 164 16.58 -11.22 -17.17
N LYS A 165 15.80 -11.88 -16.33
CA LYS A 165 15.71 -13.33 -16.18
C LYS A 165 14.25 -13.73 -16.25
N PHE A 166 13.95 -14.74 -17.06
CA PHE A 166 12.61 -15.30 -17.13
C PHE A 166 12.29 -16.05 -15.84
N ASN A 167 11.10 -15.81 -15.27
CA ASN A 167 10.64 -16.51 -14.07
C ASN A 167 9.60 -17.59 -14.43
N ASP A 168 10.10 -18.79 -14.74
CA ASP A 168 9.28 -19.97 -15.07
C ASP A 168 8.33 -20.41 -13.92
N ASN A 169 8.58 -19.97 -12.68
CA ASN A 169 7.85 -20.44 -11.50
C ASN A 169 6.63 -19.56 -11.14
N GLN A 170 6.40 -18.45 -11.86
CA GLN A 170 5.34 -17.47 -11.56
C GLN A 170 4.49 -17.12 -12.79
N THR A 171 4.24 -18.09 -13.67
CA THR A 171 3.56 -17.89 -14.97
C THR A 171 2.06 -17.61 -14.89
N ASP A 172 1.43 -17.82 -13.73
CA ASP A 172 -0.03 -18.00 -13.66
C ASP A 172 -0.79 -16.85 -12.99
N HIS A 173 -0.12 -15.75 -12.62
CA HIS A 173 -0.79 -14.60 -12.02
C HIS A 173 -0.71 -13.37 -12.96
N PRO A 174 -1.86 -12.76 -13.31
CA PRO A 174 -1.94 -11.75 -14.38
C PRO A 174 -1.11 -10.50 -14.12
N ASP A 175 -0.81 -10.20 -12.85
CA ASP A 175 -0.03 -9.03 -12.44
C ASP A 175 1.47 -9.29 -12.23
N PHE A 176 1.97 -10.52 -12.46
CA PHE A 176 3.39 -10.81 -12.27
C PHE A 176 4.18 -10.57 -13.56
N ASN A 177 5.26 -9.80 -13.41
CA ASN A 177 6.23 -9.63 -14.46
C ASN A 177 6.96 -10.96 -14.73
N THR A 178 6.72 -11.54 -15.90
CA THR A 178 7.37 -12.77 -16.35
C THR A 178 8.90 -12.62 -16.49
N TRP A 179 9.38 -11.38 -16.57
CA TRP A 179 10.80 -11.04 -16.64
C TRP A 179 11.21 -10.22 -15.41
N GLN A 180 12.01 -10.81 -14.54
CA GLN A 180 12.55 -10.11 -13.38
C GLN A 180 13.94 -9.59 -13.67
N LEU A 181 14.33 -8.49 -13.03
CA LEU A 181 15.75 -8.14 -12.95
C LEU A 181 16.51 -9.21 -12.17
N TYR A 182 17.75 -9.44 -12.54
CA TYR A 182 18.62 -10.42 -11.90
C TYR A 182 20.08 -9.97 -11.92
N GLN A 183 20.66 -9.83 -10.72
CA GLN A 183 22.07 -9.53 -10.49
C GLN A 183 22.63 -8.33 -11.27
N MET A 184 21.85 -7.25 -11.40
CA MET A 184 22.37 -6.00 -11.94
C MET A 184 23.33 -5.34 -10.92
N PRO A 185 24.59 -5.03 -11.29
CA PRO A 185 25.60 -4.56 -10.34
C PRO A 185 25.35 -3.11 -9.94
N MET A 186 25.12 -2.88 -8.65
CA MET A 186 24.85 -1.55 -8.10
C MET A 186 26.06 -1.02 -7.34
N LYS A 187 26.33 0.28 -7.48
CA LYS A 187 27.40 0.95 -6.72
C LYS A 187 27.13 0.87 -5.23
N LYS A 188 28.12 0.43 -4.46
CA LYS A 188 28.03 0.35 -3.00
C LYS A 188 27.66 1.70 -2.38
N SER A 189 28.30 2.79 -2.80
CA SER A 189 27.98 4.12 -2.25
C SER A 189 26.55 4.57 -2.51
N TYR A 190 25.96 4.16 -3.64
CA TYR A 190 24.55 4.47 -3.94
C TYR A 190 23.62 3.75 -2.96
N CYS A 191 23.86 2.45 -2.75
CA CYS A 191 23.08 1.63 -1.82
C CYS A 191 23.26 2.06 -0.36
N ASP A 192 24.47 2.43 0.05
CA ASP A 192 24.74 3.01 1.37
C ASP A 192 23.97 4.33 1.56
N ALA A 193 23.95 5.20 0.54
CA ALA A 193 23.23 6.47 0.58
C ALA A 193 21.70 6.28 0.68
N TRP A 194 21.15 5.28 -0.01
CA TRP A 194 19.74 4.92 0.11
C TRP A 194 19.41 4.48 1.54
N PHE A 195 20.19 3.54 2.09
CA PHE A 195 19.98 3.08 3.46
C PHE A 195 20.11 4.22 4.48
N ASP A 196 21.11 5.08 4.33
CA ASP A 196 21.30 6.22 5.23
C ASP A 196 20.15 7.22 5.18
N ALA A 197 19.54 7.41 4.01
CA ALA A 197 18.34 8.24 3.86
C ALA A 197 17.11 7.62 4.55
N CYS A 198 17.00 6.30 4.57
CA CYS A 198 15.83 5.57 5.05
C CYS A 198 15.93 5.02 6.48
N LYS A 199 17.11 4.98 7.11
CA LYS A 199 17.35 4.24 8.37
C LYS A 199 16.43 4.59 9.55
N ASN A 200 15.81 5.77 9.54
CA ASN A 200 14.88 6.24 10.58
C ASN A 200 13.40 6.12 10.19
N ASP A 201 13.12 5.74 8.94
CA ASP A 201 11.78 5.53 8.40
C ASP A 201 11.29 4.11 8.70
N PHE A 202 9.97 3.91 8.60
CA PHE A 202 9.32 2.62 8.76
C PHE A 202 8.94 2.04 7.39
N TYR A 203 9.11 0.73 7.24
CA TYR A 203 8.82 0.00 6.01
C TYR A 203 8.27 -1.40 6.31
N SER A 204 7.72 -2.07 5.30
CA SER A 204 7.21 -3.43 5.37
C SER A 204 7.60 -4.17 4.10
N GLN A 205 8.21 -5.34 4.23
CA GLN A 205 8.48 -6.22 3.08
C GLN A 205 7.23 -7.02 2.64
N GLU A 206 6.18 -7.03 3.47
CA GLU A 206 4.93 -7.68 3.08
C GLU A 206 4.21 -6.83 2.03
N SER A 207 3.91 -7.43 0.87
CA SER A 207 2.93 -6.88 -0.05
C SER A 207 1.60 -6.77 0.69
N PHE A 208 1.09 -5.55 0.89
CA PHE A 208 -0.24 -5.35 1.45
C PHE A 208 -1.28 -5.83 0.43
N SER A 209 -1.58 -7.12 0.41
CA SER A 209 -2.90 -7.54 -0.08
C SER A 209 -3.95 -6.87 0.81
N PRO A 210 -5.05 -6.36 0.25
CA PRO A 210 -6.20 -5.98 1.06
C PRO A 210 -6.51 -7.17 1.98
N GLU A 211 -6.53 -6.97 3.30
CA GLU A 211 -7.00 -8.01 4.22
C GLU A 211 -8.35 -8.50 3.68
N GLU A 212 -8.45 -9.77 3.29
CA GLU A 212 -9.77 -10.32 3.01
C GLU A 212 -10.63 -10.09 4.27
N PRO A 213 -11.82 -9.49 4.14
CA PRO A 213 -12.66 -9.25 5.29
C PRO A 213 -12.93 -10.59 5.96
N LYS A 214 -12.42 -10.76 7.19
CA LYS A 214 -12.66 -11.96 8.00
C LYS A 214 -14.15 -12.25 7.95
N GLU A 215 -14.52 -13.41 7.38
CA GLU A 215 -15.92 -13.84 7.35
C GLU A 215 -16.45 -13.82 8.78
N VAL A 216 -17.32 -12.83 9.07
CA VAL A 216 -18.02 -12.78 10.33
C VAL A 216 -18.93 -14.00 10.35
N ASN A 217 -18.68 -14.95 11.26
CA ASN A 217 -19.47 -16.17 11.39
C ASN A 217 -20.94 -15.83 11.68
N LYS A 218 -21.75 -15.71 10.61
CA LYS A 218 -23.18 -15.38 10.65
C LYS A 218 -23.98 -16.40 11.46
N LEU A 219 -23.48 -17.62 11.58
CA LEU A 219 -24.12 -18.69 12.36
C LEU A 219 -24.10 -18.38 13.87
N GLY A 220 -23.00 -17.79 14.37
CA GLY A 220 -22.89 -17.42 15.79
C GLY A 220 -23.86 -16.32 16.20
N ILE A 221 -24.09 -15.33 15.32
CA ILE A 221 -25.03 -14.23 15.56
C ILE A 221 -26.47 -14.75 15.50
N SER A 222 -26.79 -15.63 14.55
CA SER A 222 -28.12 -16.26 14.44
C SER A 222 -28.48 -17.07 15.69
N MET A 223 -27.54 -17.86 16.22
CA MET A 223 -27.78 -18.66 17.43
C MET A 223 -27.94 -17.78 18.69
N GLY A 224 -27.18 -16.69 18.82
CA GLY A 224 -27.30 -15.76 19.93
C GLY A 224 -28.66 -15.05 19.98
N VAL A 225 -29.15 -14.57 18.84
CA VAL A 225 -30.47 -13.90 18.74
C VAL A 225 -31.60 -14.87 19.06
N MET A 226 -31.55 -16.10 18.53
CA MET A 226 -32.56 -17.13 18.82
C MET A 226 -32.57 -17.51 20.31
N GLY A 227 -31.41 -17.60 20.95
CA GLY A 227 -31.30 -17.88 22.39
C GLY A 227 -31.92 -16.79 23.26
N VAL A 228 -31.67 -15.51 22.95
CA VAL A 228 -32.27 -14.38 23.68
C VAL A 228 -33.78 -14.33 23.48
N LEU A 229 -34.27 -14.56 22.26
CA LEU A 229 -35.71 -14.57 21.98
C LEU A 229 -36.43 -15.68 22.75
N PHE A 230 -35.83 -16.89 22.79
CA PHE A 230 -36.37 -18.02 23.53
C PHE A 230 -36.40 -17.74 25.04
N PHE A 231 -35.34 -17.16 25.60
CA PHE A 231 -35.30 -16.81 27.02
C PHE A 231 -36.38 -15.79 27.39
N VAL A 232 -36.56 -14.74 26.57
CA VAL A 232 -37.61 -13.73 26.79
C VAL A 232 -39.00 -14.37 26.73
N LEU A 233 -39.25 -15.27 25.77
CA LEU A 233 -40.51 -16.00 25.66
C LEU A 233 -40.76 -16.88 26.89
N CYS A 234 -39.77 -17.62 27.36
CA CYS A 234 -39.89 -18.45 28.56
C CYS A 234 -40.20 -17.61 29.81
N VAL A 235 -39.52 -16.47 29.99
CA VAL A 235 -39.79 -15.55 31.11
C VAL A 235 -41.19 -14.97 31.01
N PHE A 236 -41.64 -14.57 29.81
CA PHE A 236 -42.99 -14.06 29.60
C PHE A 236 -44.05 -15.12 29.88
N SER A 237 -43.88 -16.35 29.40
CA SER A 237 -44.77 -17.47 29.71
C SER A 237 -44.81 -17.78 31.21
N ALA A 238 -43.67 -17.81 31.89
CA ALA A 238 -43.60 -18.01 33.34
C ALA A 238 -44.32 -16.88 34.11
N PHE A 239 -44.18 -15.64 33.66
CA PHE A 239 -44.90 -14.50 34.21
C PHE A 239 -46.41 -14.65 34.02
N LEU A 240 -46.89 -15.04 32.83
CA LEU A 240 -48.31 -15.29 32.58
C LEU A 240 -48.87 -16.39 33.49
N VAL A 241 -48.17 -17.52 33.62
CA VAL A 241 -48.55 -18.63 34.49
C VAL A 241 -48.58 -18.19 35.96
N HIS A 242 -47.59 -17.42 36.41
CA HIS A 242 -47.56 -16.88 37.77
C HIS A 242 -48.75 -15.94 38.04
N ARG A 243 -49.11 -15.11 37.06
CA ARG A 243 -50.22 -14.15 37.18
C ARG A 243 -51.58 -14.83 37.20
N GLU A 244 -51.75 -15.90 36.40
CA GLU A 244 -52.94 -16.73 36.39
C GLU A 244 -53.11 -17.48 37.72
N ARG A 245 -52.03 -18.11 38.22
CA ARG A 245 -52.02 -18.75 39.55
C ARG A 245 -52.25 -17.79 40.71
N SER A 246 -51.88 -16.52 40.56
CA SER A 246 -52.10 -15.46 41.57
C SER A 246 -53.50 -14.83 41.52
N GLY A 247 -54.42 -15.39 40.73
CA GLY A 247 -55.85 -15.03 40.75
C GLY A 247 -56.21 -13.71 40.06
N LYS A 248 -55.33 -13.17 39.19
CA LYS A 248 -55.60 -11.96 38.39
C LYS A 248 -55.62 -12.28 36.88
N PRO A 249 -56.72 -12.85 36.34
CA PRO A 249 -56.79 -13.23 34.93
C PRO A 249 -56.62 -12.01 34.00
N MET A 250 -55.87 -12.17 32.89
CA MET A 250 -55.65 -11.12 31.86
C MET A 250 -56.83 -10.97 30.91
N PHE A 251 -57.65 -12.02 30.76
CA PHE A 251 -58.78 -12.05 29.85
C PHE A 251 -60.05 -11.98 30.69
N GLY A 252 -60.76 -10.86 30.61
CA GLY A 252 -62.06 -10.69 31.27
C GLY A 252 -63.10 -11.61 30.64
N THR A 253 -63.95 -12.22 31.47
CA THR A 253 -65.12 -12.97 31.01
C THR A 253 -66.07 -12.06 30.24
N SER A 254 -66.32 -12.39 28.98
CA SER A 254 -67.34 -11.77 28.11
C SER A 254 -68.68 -11.64 28.85
N LYS A 255 -69.24 -10.42 28.94
CA LYS A 255 -70.57 -10.20 29.49
C LYS A 255 -71.62 -10.50 28.42
N SER A 256 -72.48 -11.47 28.71
CA SER A 256 -73.70 -11.78 27.97
C SER A 256 -74.68 -10.60 27.96
N VAL A 257 -75.13 -10.19 26.78
CA VAL A 257 -76.20 -9.20 26.58
C VAL A 257 -77.57 -9.90 26.76
N PRO A 258 -78.48 -9.38 27.61
CA PRO A 258 -79.83 -9.91 27.75
C PRO A 258 -80.75 -9.50 26.58
N PRO A 259 -81.84 -10.25 26.32
CA PRO A 259 -82.63 -10.14 25.09
C PRO A 259 -83.55 -8.92 25.10
N ALA A 260 -83.71 -8.30 23.93
CA ALA A 260 -84.71 -7.25 23.70
C ALA A 260 -86.05 -7.89 23.31
N GLU A 261 -87.09 -7.63 24.10
CA GLU A 261 -88.49 -7.70 23.68
C GLU A 261 -88.82 -6.50 22.78
N GLY A 262 -89.74 -6.69 21.81
CA GLY A 262 -90.51 -5.54 21.31
C GLY A 262 -90.81 -5.48 19.82
N ASN A 263 -91.72 -6.36 19.40
CA ASN A 263 -92.80 -6.15 18.42
C ASN A 263 -92.54 -5.67 16.97
N VAL A 264 -93.00 -6.59 16.11
CA VAL A 264 -93.52 -6.46 14.75
C VAL A 264 -94.59 -5.37 14.65
N GLY A 265 -94.49 -4.57 13.60
CA GLY A 265 -95.56 -3.70 13.12
C GLY A 265 -95.38 -3.38 11.63
N ILE A 266 -96.31 -3.93 10.83
CA ILE A 266 -96.58 -3.78 9.39
C ILE A 266 -95.73 -4.63 8.45
#